data_AF-A0A1I0KBD6-F1
#
_entry.id   AF-A0A1I0KBD6-F1
#
_cell.length_a   1.000
_cell.length_b   1.000
_cell.length_c   1.000
_cell.angle_alpha   90.00
_cell.angle_beta   90.00
_cell.angle_gamma   90.00
#
_symmetry.space_group_name_H-M   'P 1'
#
loop_
_entity.id
_entity.type
_entity.pdbx_description
1 polymer ?
#
loop_
_entity_poly.entity_id
_entity_poly.type
_entity_poly.pdbx_seq_one_letter_code
_entity_poly.pdbx_strand_id
1 'polypeptide(L)'
;MPPRRRSTLLALIVTGVYVAAVAVAGVVAAATGDLALLWRLTIMQEPDAGATGQDVLIAVLASVPWAWALWQCLRGPLETASREEEEPRVRRARFALYAAAATTLLLHPLPAPWPWWADTVSALSMWAVAVLIHPVLVRPALRPRLARAETIRSAGAVAFGGMTVLALLGLVGLPEIDPLYLVVGVATLIWTVLVLLAQRDHERWRPVTVAYGIAALVTPYVSVLVAAVLVMSGTPVEPVSAPVGGLGALAGALQVIWLARSGHDLAAPASRPVPVTG
;
A
#
# COMPACT_ATOMS: atom_id res chain seq x y z
N MET A 1 -4.92 28.72 -16.30
CA MET A 1 -4.11 27.52 -16.60
C MET A 1 -4.72 26.32 -15.87
N PRO A 2 -4.94 25.18 -16.55
CA PRO A 2 -5.61 24.05 -15.93
C PRO A 2 -4.73 23.46 -14.81
N PRO A 3 -5.31 23.14 -13.64
CA PRO A 3 -4.57 22.66 -12.45
C PRO A 3 -3.73 21.40 -12.71
N ARG A 4 -4.02 20.63 -13.77
CA ARG A 4 -3.37 19.37 -14.13
C ARG A 4 -1.86 19.48 -14.42
N ARG A 5 -1.40 20.56 -15.08
CA ARG A 5 0.05 20.69 -15.39
C ARG A 5 0.92 20.85 -14.14
N ARG A 6 0.35 21.40 -13.06
CA ARG A 6 1.09 21.65 -11.81
C ARG A 6 1.33 20.37 -11.01
N SER A 7 0.35 19.46 -10.93
CA SER A 7 0.51 18.19 -10.20
C SER A 7 1.50 17.26 -10.89
N THR A 8 1.44 17.14 -12.21
CA THR A 8 2.38 16.30 -12.97
C THR A 8 3.81 16.81 -12.86
N LEU A 9 4.02 18.13 -12.90
CA LEU A 9 5.35 18.71 -12.71
C LEU A 9 5.89 18.45 -11.29
N LEU A 10 5.06 18.66 -10.26
CA LEU A 10 5.45 18.37 -8.88
C LEU A 10 5.79 16.89 -8.70
N ALA A 11 4.98 15.99 -9.24
CA ALA A 11 5.23 14.56 -9.23
C ALA A 11 6.58 14.22 -9.88
N LEU A 12 6.89 14.86 -11.02
CA LEU A 12 8.13 14.62 -11.75
C LEU A 12 9.34 15.08 -10.94
N ILE A 13 9.24 16.27 -10.33
CA ILE A 13 10.30 16.83 -9.49
C ILE A 13 10.54 15.93 -8.27
N VAL A 14 9.49 15.57 -7.52
CA VAL A 14 9.64 14.77 -6.29
C VAL A 14 10.15 13.37 -6.60
N THR A 15 9.59 12.69 -7.61
CA THR A 15 10.10 11.38 -8.03
C THR A 15 11.53 11.47 -8.56
N GLY A 16 11.86 12.52 -9.31
CA GLY A 16 13.23 12.75 -9.80
C GLY A 16 14.24 12.96 -8.68
N VAL A 17 13.89 13.76 -7.66
CA VAL A 17 14.71 13.96 -6.46
C VAL A 17 14.92 12.65 -5.71
N TYR A 18 13.87 11.84 -5.56
CA TYR A 18 13.97 10.52 -4.92
C TYR A 18 14.92 9.59 -5.71
N VAL A 19 14.76 9.47 -7.03
CA VAL A 19 15.64 8.64 -7.87
C VAL A 19 17.09 9.13 -7.82
N ALA A 20 17.33 10.45 -7.82
CA ALA A 20 18.65 11.01 -7.68
C ALA A 20 19.27 10.69 -6.31
N ALA A 21 18.49 10.79 -5.22
CA ALA A 21 18.95 10.43 -3.88
C ALA A 21 19.33 8.95 -3.79
N VAL A 22 18.54 8.05 -4.38
CA VAL A 22 18.87 6.61 -4.45
C VAL A 22 20.13 6.37 -5.27
N ALA A 23 20.31 7.04 -6.41
CA ALA A 23 21.50 6.89 -7.23
C ALA A 23 22.76 7.33 -6.47
N VAL A 24 22.71 8.47 -5.78
CA VAL A 24 23.81 8.96 -4.93
C VAL A 24 24.10 7.98 -3.80
N ALA A 25 23.06 7.52 -3.08
CA ALA A 25 23.21 6.55 -2.01
C ALA A 25 23.79 5.21 -2.51
N GLY A 26 23.41 4.79 -3.72
CA GLY A 26 23.96 3.59 -4.37
C GLY A 26 25.44 3.71 -4.71
N VAL A 27 25.87 4.86 -5.24
CA VAL A 27 27.29 5.13 -5.52
C VAL A 27 28.10 5.17 -4.22
N VAL A 28 27.59 5.85 -3.19
CA VAL A 28 28.24 5.91 -1.87
C VAL A 28 28.37 4.51 -1.26
N ALA A 29 27.30 3.71 -1.29
CA ALA A 29 27.32 2.35 -0.77
C ALA A 29 28.32 1.46 -1.53
N ALA A 30 28.37 1.57 -2.86
CA ALA A 30 29.33 0.82 -3.67
C ALA A 30 30.79 1.24 -3.42
N ALA A 31 31.05 2.52 -3.14
CA ALA A 31 32.39 3.04 -2.91
C ALA A 31 32.91 2.81 -1.48
N THR A 32 32.02 2.85 -0.48
CA THR A 32 32.38 2.83 0.95
C THR A 32 32.07 1.52 1.64
N GLY A 33 31.18 0.71 1.08
CA GLY A 33 30.63 -0.46 1.75
C GLY A 33 29.55 -0.15 2.79
N ASP A 34 29.10 1.11 2.91
CA ASP A 34 28.03 1.52 3.83
C ASP A 34 26.65 1.52 3.13
N LEU A 35 25.81 0.56 3.48
CA LEU A 35 24.45 0.43 2.96
C LEU A 35 23.42 1.29 3.67
N ALA A 36 23.72 1.87 4.83
CA ALA A 36 22.69 2.37 5.74
C ALA A 36 21.75 3.37 5.06
N LEU A 37 22.30 4.33 4.31
CA LEU A 37 21.48 5.32 3.60
C LEU A 37 20.65 4.69 2.47
N LEU A 38 21.25 3.80 1.66
CA LEU A 38 20.56 3.15 0.55
C LEU A 38 19.45 2.22 1.04
N TRP A 39 19.71 1.45 2.10
CA TRP A 39 18.75 0.54 2.72
C TRP A 39 17.56 1.31 3.28
N ARG A 40 17.83 2.38 4.04
CA ARG A 40 16.79 3.25 4.59
C ARG A 40 15.95 3.94 3.53
N LEU A 41 16.48 4.21 2.34
CA LEU A 41 15.71 4.84 1.26
C LEU A 41 14.86 3.87 0.46
N THR A 42 15.17 2.56 0.48
CA THR A 42 14.62 1.59 -0.48
C THR A 42 13.90 0.42 0.18
N ILE A 43 14.50 -0.14 1.23
CA ILE A 43 13.97 -1.27 2.02
C ILE A 43 13.34 -0.77 3.32
N MET A 44 13.71 0.43 3.77
CA MET A 44 13.20 1.10 4.97
C MET A 44 13.42 0.31 6.27
N GLN A 45 14.55 -0.40 6.32
CA GLN A 45 15.04 -1.12 7.49
C GLN A 45 16.50 -0.74 7.74
N GLU A 46 17.03 -1.07 8.92
CA GLU A 46 18.48 -1.03 9.13
C GLU A 46 19.12 -2.24 8.45
N PRO A 47 20.31 -2.09 7.84
CA PRO A 47 21.03 -3.23 7.28
C PRO A 47 21.58 -4.10 8.43
N ASP A 48 21.43 -5.43 8.30
CA ASP A 48 21.92 -6.38 9.30
C ASP A 48 23.44 -6.64 9.19
N ALA A 49 24.06 -6.29 8.05
CA ALA A 49 25.47 -6.56 7.76
C ALA A 49 26.10 -5.53 6.79
N GLY A 50 27.41 -5.65 6.55
CA GLY A 50 28.15 -4.82 5.61
C GLY A 50 27.74 -5.05 4.14
N ALA A 51 28.00 -4.07 3.28
CA ALA A 51 27.52 -4.12 1.90
C ALA A 51 28.15 -5.24 1.05
N THR A 52 27.31 -6.12 0.50
CA THR A 52 27.68 -6.87 -0.70
C THR A 52 27.22 -6.14 -1.96
N GLY A 53 27.85 -6.40 -3.10
CA GLY A 53 27.38 -5.87 -4.39
C GLY A 53 25.95 -6.32 -4.74
N GLN A 54 25.55 -7.52 -4.28
CA GLN A 54 24.19 -8.03 -4.44
C GLN A 54 23.19 -7.21 -3.63
N ASP A 55 23.53 -6.82 -2.40
CA ASP A 55 22.67 -6.01 -1.54
C ASP A 55 22.42 -4.62 -2.13
N VAL A 56 23.46 -3.98 -2.67
CA VAL A 56 23.33 -2.70 -3.39
C VAL A 56 22.37 -2.86 -4.58
N LEU A 57 22.51 -3.93 -5.36
CA LEU A 57 21.63 -4.19 -6.51
C LEU A 57 20.17 -4.40 -6.07
N ILE A 58 19.92 -5.23 -5.06
CA ILE A 58 18.57 -5.49 -4.54
C ILE A 58 17.93 -4.19 -4.05
N ALA A 59 18.65 -3.38 -3.27
CA ALA A 59 18.17 -2.11 -2.76
C ALA A 59 17.83 -1.13 -3.90
N VAL A 60 18.71 -1.00 -4.89
CA VAL A 60 18.43 -0.16 -6.07
C VAL A 60 17.20 -0.65 -6.83
N LEU A 61 17.02 -1.97 -7.00
CA LEU A 61 15.83 -2.54 -7.65
C LEU A 61 14.55 -2.31 -6.82
N ALA A 62 14.62 -2.44 -5.49
CA ALA A 62 13.51 -2.17 -4.57
C ALA A 62 13.06 -0.70 -4.62
N SER A 63 13.93 0.21 -5.05
CA SER A 63 13.62 1.63 -5.20
C SER A 63 12.67 1.92 -6.37
N VAL A 64 12.67 1.08 -7.42
CA VAL A 64 11.88 1.31 -8.64
C VAL A 64 10.37 1.29 -8.36
N PRO A 65 9.82 0.29 -7.63
CA PRO A 65 8.42 0.32 -7.17
C PRO A 65 8.07 1.56 -6.35
N TRP A 66 8.96 2.03 -5.47
CA TRP A 66 8.73 3.22 -4.65
C TRP A 66 8.71 4.52 -5.47
N ALA A 67 9.64 4.67 -6.42
CA ALA A 67 9.64 5.79 -7.36
C ALA A 67 8.31 5.82 -8.14
N TRP A 68 7.84 4.65 -8.57
CA TRP A 68 6.55 4.51 -9.24
C TRP A 68 5.37 4.83 -8.31
N ALA A 69 5.40 4.38 -7.06
CA ALA A 69 4.38 4.69 -6.06
C ALA A 69 4.27 6.19 -5.79
N LEU A 70 5.40 6.89 -5.62
CA LEU A 70 5.47 8.35 -5.48
C LEU A 70 4.87 9.06 -6.70
N TRP A 71 5.27 8.66 -7.90
CA TRP A 71 4.73 9.21 -9.14
C TRP A 71 3.22 9.01 -9.23
N GLN A 72 2.74 7.80 -8.92
CA GLN A 72 1.32 7.49 -8.92
C GLN A 72 0.56 8.36 -7.93
N CYS A 73 1.03 8.52 -6.69
CA CYS A 73 0.36 9.33 -5.68
C CYS A 73 0.29 10.82 -6.06
N LEU A 74 1.37 11.37 -6.62
CA LEU A 74 1.50 12.81 -6.83
C LEU A 74 0.94 13.30 -8.17
N ARG A 75 0.90 12.45 -9.21
CA ARG A 75 0.41 12.87 -10.54
C ARG A 75 -1.07 13.28 -10.51
N GLY A 76 -1.82 12.72 -9.58
CA GLY A 76 -3.26 12.91 -9.44
C GLY A 76 -4.10 12.17 -10.49
N PRO A 77 -5.43 12.27 -10.38
CA PRO A 77 -6.36 11.60 -11.31
C PRO A 77 -6.29 12.22 -12.72
N LEU A 78 -6.34 11.35 -13.75
CA LEU A 78 -6.33 11.78 -15.16
C LEU A 78 -7.59 12.57 -15.54
N GLU A 79 -8.72 12.12 -15.02
CA GLU A 79 -10.03 12.74 -15.19
C GLU A 79 -10.63 12.98 -13.81
N THR A 80 -11.20 14.16 -13.64
CA THR A 80 -11.84 14.58 -12.40
C THR A 80 -13.26 14.97 -12.75
N ALA A 81 -14.23 14.27 -12.14
CA ALA A 81 -15.59 14.76 -12.09
C ALA A 81 -15.60 16.17 -11.49
N SER A 82 -16.55 17.01 -11.91
CA SER A 82 -16.68 18.33 -11.30
C SER A 82 -17.02 18.17 -9.81
N ARG A 83 -16.60 19.12 -8.98
CA ARG A 83 -16.81 19.05 -7.52
C ARG A 83 -18.31 19.01 -7.16
N GLU A 84 -19.15 19.57 -8.02
CA GLU A 84 -20.61 19.60 -7.89
C GLU A 84 -21.26 18.26 -8.25
N GLU A 85 -20.65 17.47 -9.13
CA GLU A 85 -21.12 16.14 -9.53
C GLU A 85 -20.68 15.03 -8.56
N GLU A 86 -19.69 15.29 -7.70
CA GLU A 86 -19.11 14.26 -6.84
C GLU A 86 -19.94 14.03 -5.56
N GLU A 87 -20.53 12.85 -5.45
CA GLU A 87 -21.24 12.41 -4.24
C GLU A 87 -20.33 12.52 -2.99
N PRO A 88 -20.80 13.11 -1.87
CA PRO A 88 -19.99 13.31 -0.66
C PRO A 88 -19.33 12.04 -0.13
N ARG A 89 -19.95 10.87 -0.32
CA ARG A 89 -19.43 9.56 0.09
C ARG A 89 -18.20 9.15 -0.71
N VAL A 90 -18.26 9.31 -2.04
CA VAL A 90 -17.13 9.02 -2.94
C VAL A 90 -15.95 9.92 -2.59
N ARG A 91 -16.20 11.21 -2.34
CA ARG A 91 -15.16 12.17 -1.95
C ARG A 91 -14.47 11.77 -0.64
N ARG A 92 -15.22 11.31 0.37
CA ARG A 92 -14.66 10.85 1.65
C ARG A 92 -13.84 9.57 1.49
N ALA A 93 -14.35 8.59 0.73
CA ALA A 93 -13.62 7.36 0.43
C ALA A 93 -12.30 7.64 -0.31
N ARG A 94 -12.34 8.53 -1.32
CA ARG A 94 -11.16 8.98 -2.04
C ARG A 94 -10.14 9.64 -1.11
N PHE A 95 -10.60 10.54 -0.24
CA PHE A 95 -9.71 11.17 0.74
C PHE A 95 -9.06 10.14 1.66
N ALA A 96 -9.81 9.16 2.16
CA ALA A 96 -9.28 8.11 3.01
C ALA A 96 -8.23 7.25 2.28
N LEU A 97 -8.45 6.91 1.01
CA LEU A 97 -7.49 6.17 0.19
C LEU A 97 -6.18 6.94 0.00
N TYR A 98 -6.24 8.25 -0.29
CA TYR A 98 -5.04 9.08 -0.39
C TYR A 98 -4.35 9.27 0.95
N ALA A 99 -5.11 9.46 2.03
CA ALA A 99 -4.57 9.58 3.37
C ALA A 99 -3.83 8.29 3.76
N ALA A 100 -4.42 7.12 3.53
CA ALA A 100 -3.77 5.83 3.78
C ALA A 100 -2.49 5.67 2.92
N ALA A 101 -2.55 5.98 1.62
CA ALA A 101 -1.38 5.93 0.75
C ALA A 101 -0.25 6.87 1.22
N ALA A 102 -0.60 8.09 1.62
CA ALA A 102 0.34 9.08 2.13
C ALA A 102 0.93 8.67 3.48
N THR A 103 0.09 8.17 4.40
CA THR A 103 0.53 7.63 5.70
C THR A 103 1.52 6.50 5.49
N THR A 104 1.22 5.54 4.61
CA THR A 104 2.18 4.47 4.30
C THR A 104 3.48 5.05 3.72
N LEU A 105 3.42 5.94 2.73
CA LEU A 105 4.63 6.57 2.16
C LEU A 105 5.48 7.34 3.16
N LEU A 106 4.85 8.06 4.10
CA LEU A 106 5.54 8.94 5.05
C LEU A 106 6.06 8.20 6.27
N LEU A 107 5.37 7.15 6.71
CA LEU A 107 5.73 6.40 7.90
C LEU A 107 6.66 5.22 7.59
N HIS A 108 6.61 4.70 6.36
CA HIS A 108 7.47 3.58 5.99
C HIS A 108 8.98 3.85 6.16
N PRO A 109 9.52 5.05 5.87
CA PRO A 109 10.95 5.36 6.04
C PRO A 109 11.44 5.50 7.49
N LEU A 110 10.56 5.37 8.50
CA LEU A 110 10.99 5.52 9.89
C LEU A 110 11.86 4.33 10.32
N PRO A 111 13.03 4.56 10.96
CA PRO A 111 13.92 3.50 11.37
C PRO A 111 13.27 2.62 12.45
N ALA A 112 13.63 1.33 12.46
CA ALA A 112 13.24 0.43 13.53
C ALA A 112 14.02 0.74 14.84
N PRO A 113 13.40 0.58 16.02
CA PRO A 113 12.01 0.22 16.23
C PRO A 113 11.08 1.37 15.85
N TRP A 114 10.01 1.04 15.10
CA TRP A 114 9.02 2.03 14.72
C TRP A 114 8.40 2.66 15.96
N PRO A 115 8.14 3.97 15.94
CA PRO A 115 7.31 4.56 16.98
C PRO A 115 5.94 3.87 16.98
N TRP A 116 5.46 3.42 18.13
CA TRP A 116 4.16 2.75 18.28
C TRP A 116 2.98 3.52 17.63
N TRP A 117 3.09 4.84 17.58
CA TRP A 117 2.08 5.70 16.96
C TRP A 117 2.05 5.54 15.45
N ALA A 118 3.15 5.15 14.79
CA ALA A 118 3.20 4.97 13.34
C ALA A 118 2.30 3.82 12.89
N ASP A 119 2.38 2.67 13.57
CA ASP A 119 1.50 1.52 13.33
C ASP A 119 0.04 1.88 13.61
N THR A 120 -0.20 2.61 14.71
CA THR A 120 -1.53 3.10 15.08
C THR A 120 -2.12 4.00 13.99
N VAL A 121 -1.36 4.99 13.49
CA VAL A 121 -1.83 5.92 12.45
C VAL A 121 -2.04 5.20 11.12
N SER A 122 -1.15 4.27 10.76
CA SER A 122 -1.30 3.40 9.59
C SER A 122 -2.59 2.56 9.67
N ALA A 123 -2.79 1.86 10.78
CA ALA A 123 -3.98 1.04 11.03
C ALA A 123 -5.27 1.87 11.02
N LEU A 124 -5.29 3.04 11.67
CA LEU A 124 -6.44 3.94 11.66
C LEU A 124 -6.78 4.47 10.27
N SER A 125 -5.76 4.78 9.45
CA SER A 125 -5.96 5.23 8.08
C SER A 125 -6.60 4.14 7.21
N MET A 126 -6.13 2.89 7.34
CA MET A 126 -6.70 1.73 6.66
C MET A 126 -8.08 1.35 7.19
N TRP A 127 -8.33 1.54 8.49
CA TRP A 127 -9.66 1.37 9.07
C TRP A 127 -10.66 2.38 8.49
N ALA A 128 -10.25 3.64 8.34
CA ALA A 128 -11.05 4.65 7.65
C ALA A 128 -11.35 4.26 6.19
N VAL A 129 -10.37 3.71 5.48
CA VAL A 129 -10.57 3.13 4.13
C VAL A 129 -11.63 2.02 4.17
N ALA A 130 -11.48 1.04 5.06
CA ALA A 130 -12.39 -0.09 5.18
C ALA A 130 -13.86 0.34 5.43
N VAL A 131 -14.07 1.35 6.29
CA VAL A 131 -15.40 1.87 6.60
C VAL A 131 -15.96 2.71 5.43
N LEU A 132 -15.15 3.57 4.83
CA LEU A 132 -15.62 4.56 3.86
C LEU A 132 -15.72 4.00 2.44
N ILE A 133 -14.95 2.96 2.08
CA ILE A 133 -15.03 2.33 0.76
C ILE A 133 -16.28 1.47 0.60
N HIS A 134 -16.78 0.90 1.70
CA HIS A 134 -17.93 0.02 1.71
C HIS A 134 -19.17 0.59 0.99
N PRO A 135 -19.70 1.79 1.34
CA PRO A 135 -20.86 2.34 0.65
C PRO A 135 -20.65 2.62 -0.84
N VAL A 136 -19.39 2.74 -1.28
CA VAL A 136 -19.05 2.96 -2.70
C VAL A 136 -19.05 1.65 -3.48
N LEU A 137 -18.79 0.52 -2.83
CA LEU A 137 -18.76 -0.81 -3.45
C LEU A 137 -20.17 -1.45 -3.59
N VAL A 138 -21.14 -1.04 -2.76
CA VAL A 138 -22.49 -1.62 -2.74
C VAL A 138 -23.40 -0.89 -3.74
N ARG A 139 -23.63 -1.47 -4.93
CA ARG A 139 -24.69 -0.98 -5.84
C ARG A 139 -26.08 -1.36 -5.29
N PRO A 140 -27.07 -0.44 -5.33
CA PRO A 140 -28.47 -0.74 -4.98
C PRO A 140 -29.08 -1.88 -5.81
N ALA A 141 -28.64 -2.05 -7.05
CA ALA A 141 -29.14 -3.06 -7.98
C ALA A 141 -28.72 -4.51 -7.65
N LEU A 142 -27.81 -4.72 -6.68
CA LEU A 142 -27.25 -6.04 -6.33
C LEU A 142 -27.63 -6.45 -4.89
N ARG A 143 -28.90 -6.28 -4.50
CA ARG A 143 -29.44 -6.69 -3.18
C ARG A 143 -29.06 -8.10 -2.67
N PRO A 144 -28.98 -9.18 -3.47
CA PRO A 144 -28.51 -10.48 -2.94
C PRO A 144 -27.05 -10.48 -2.49
N ARG A 145 -26.28 -9.41 -2.74
CA ARG A 145 -24.91 -9.21 -2.25
C ARG A 145 -24.82 -8.40 -0.96
N LEU A 146 -25.94 -8.05 -0.32
CA LEU A 146 -25.97 -7.33 0.97
C LEU A 146 -25.24 -8.10 2.08
N ALA A 147 -25.36 -9.43 2.13
CA ALA A 147 -24.62 -10.25 3.08
C ALA A 147 -23.09 -10.08 2.91
N ARG A 148 -22.59 -10.02 1.67
CA ARG A 148 -21.16 -9.77 1.39
C ARG A 148 -20.74 -8.38 1.81
N ALA A 149 -21.62 -7.39 1.70
CA ALA A 149 -21.35 -6.02 2.10
C ALA A 149 -21.06 -5.95 3.61
N GLU A 150 -21.94 -6.52 4.43
CA GLU A 150 -21.74 -6.61 5.87
C GLU A 150 -20.46 -7.39 6.22
N THR A 151 -20.19 -8.49 5.52
CA THR A 151 -18.93 -9.25 5.69
C THR A 151 -17.69 -8.42 5.36
N ILE A 152 -17.71 -7.62 4.29
CA ILE A 152 -16.60 -6.70 3.96
C ILE A 152 -16.41 -5.73 5.12
N ARG A 153 -17.48 -5.09 5.59
CA ARG A 153 -17.36 -4.09 6.65
C ARG A 153 -16.86 -4.69 7.96
N SER A 154 -17.39 -5.84 8.37
CA SER A 154 -16.99 -6.51 9.61
C SER A 154 -15.56 -7.02 9.55
N ALA A 155 -15.17 -7.67 8.44
CA ALA A 155 -13.79 -8.12 8.23
C ALA A 155 -12.81 -6.94 8.28
N GLY A 156 -13.12 -5.82 7.63
CA GLY A 156 -12.27 -4.63 7.65
C GLY A 156 -12.19 -3.97 9.03
N ALA A 157 -13.27 -3.97 9.80
CA ALA A 157 -13.28 -3.47 11.18
C ALA A 157 -12.44 -4.36 12.10
N VAL A 158 -12.56 -5.69 12.00
CA VAL A 158 -11.75 -6.64 12.76
C VAL A 158 -10.28 -6.56 12.37
N ALA A 159 -9.97 -6.47 11.07
CA ALA A 159 -8.62 -6.34 10.54
C ALA A 159 -7.92 -5.09 11.10
N PHE A 160 -8.35 -3.91 10.66
CA PHE A 160 -7.59 -2.68 10.95
C PHE A 160 -7.90 -2.10 12.33
N GLY A 161 -9.10 -2.33 12.86
CA GLY A 161 -9.41 -2.04 14.26
C GLY A 161 -8.64 -2.96 15.20
N GLY A 162 -8.53 -4.25 14.88
CA GLY A 162 -7.71 -5.20 15.66
C GLY A 162 -6.22 -4.87 15.63
N MET A 163 -5.66 -4.49 14.46
CA MET A 163 -4.29 -3.97 14.36
C MET A 163 -4.06 -2.76 15.26
N THR A 164 -5.03 -1.84 15.32
CA THR A 164 -4.96 -0.65 16.20
C THR A 164 -4.94 -1.06 17.67
N VAL A 165 -5.80 -2.01 18.06
CA VAL A 165 -5.84 -2.53 19.45
C VAL A 165 -4.53 -3.23 19.79
N LEU A 166 -4.01 -4.09 18.92
CA LEU A 166 -2.72 -4.77 19.12
C LEU A 166 -1.57 -3.78 19.32
N ALA A 167 -1.49 -2.73 18.49
CA ALA A 167 -0.47 -1.69 18.64
C ALA A 167 -0.58 -0.98 20.01
N LEU A 168 -1.80 -0.71 20.50
CA LEU A 168 -2.01 -0.11 21.82
C LEU A 168 -1.73 -1.07 22.98
N LEU A 169 -1.98 -2.38 22.82
CA LEU A 169 -1.64 -3.39 23.83
C LEU A 169 -0.12 -3.50 24.00
N GLY A 170 0.64 -3.46 22.89
CA GLY A 170 2.10 -3.40 22.91
C GLY A 170 2.63 -2.17 23.65
N LEU A 171 1.97 -1.01 23.49
CA LEU A 171 2.32 0.22 24.21
C LEU A 171 2.22 0.08 25.73
N VAL A 172 1.22 -0.64 26.23
CA VAL A 172 1.02 -0.82 27.69
C VAL A 172 1.77 -2.03 28.24
N GLY A 173 2.63 -2.68 27.44
CA GLY A 173 3.46 -3.81 27.86
C GLY A 173 2.66 -5.07 28.18
N LEU A 174 1.45 -5.20 27.64
CA LEU A 174 0.68 -6.43 27.77
C LEU A 174 1.27 -7.52 26.86
N PRO A 175 1.26 -8.79 27.29
CA PRO A 175 1.84 -9.87 26.50
C PRO A 175 1.14 -9.96 25.15
N GLU A 176 1.94 -10.17 24.10
CA GLU A 176 1.43 -10.44 22.76
C GLU A 176 0.58 -11.70 22.78
N ILE A 177 -0.64 -11.60 22.25
CA ILE A 177 -1.59 -12.72 22.16
C ILE A 177 -1.49 -13.25 20.74
N ASP A 178 -0.61 -14.23 20.50
CA ASP A 178 -0.36 -14.82 19.17
C ASP A 178 -1.64 -15.16 18.38
N PRO A 179 -2.70 -15.76 18.98
CA PRO A 179 -3.94 -16.03 18.26
C PRO A 179 -4.63 -14.78 17.69
N LEU A 180 -4.47 -13.61 18.35
CA LEU A 180 -5.10 -12.37 17.93
C LEU A 180 -4.46 -11.84 16.64
N TYR A 181 -3.14 -11.93 16.49
CA TYR A 181 -2.45 -11.60 15.24
C TYR A 181 -2.94 -12.47 14.08
N LEU A 182 -3.14 -13.77 14.32
CA LEU A 182 -3.69 -14.68 13.30
C LEU A 182 -5.10 -14.26 12.88
N VAL A 183 -5.99 -13.98 13.84
CA VAL A 183 -7.37 -13.53 13.56
C VAL A 183 -7.35 -12.23 12.75
N VAL A 184 -6.53 -11.25 13.15
CA VAL A 184 -6.40 -9.96 12.46
C VAL A 184 -5.81 -10.12 11.06
N GLY A 185 -4.81 -10.97 10.89
CA GLY A 185 -4.21 -11.29 9.59
C GLY A 185 -5.22 -11.95 8.65
N VAL A 186 -5.96 -12.95 9.12
CA VAL A 186 -7.02 -13.62 8.35
C VAL A 186 -8.14 -12.64 7.99
N ALA A 187 -8.56 -11.79 8.93
CA ALA A 187 -9.56 -10.76 8.65
C ALA A 187 -9.07 -9.77 7.58
N THR A 188 -7.79 -9.39 7.62
CA THR A 188 -7.16 -8.50 6.63
C THR A 188 -7.16 -9.14 5.24
N LEU A 189 -6.81 -10.44 5.16
CA LEU A 189 -6.85 -11.23 3.93
C LEU A 189 -8.27 -11.29 3.36
N ILE A 190 -9.25 -11.69 4.17
CA ILE A 190 -10.67 -11.78 3.77
C ILE A 190 -11.15 -10.43 3.26
N TRP A 191 -10.90 -9.35 4.01
CA TRP A 191 -11.29 -8.00 3.61
C TRP A 191 -10.69 -7.62 2.26
N THR A 192 -9.39 -7.81 2.09
CA THR A 192 -8.68 -7.42 0.86
C THR A 192 -9.21 -8.19 -0.34
N VAL A 193 -9.40 -9.51 -0.22
CA VAL A 193 -9.98 -10.35 -1.29
C VAL A 193 -11.37 -9.87 -1.67
N LEU A 194 -12.25 -9.64 -0.70
CA LEU A 194 -13.61 -9.21 -0.98
C LEU A 194 -13.67 -7.82 -1.62
N VAL A 195 -12.81 -6.90 -1.19
CA VAL A 195 -12.67 -5.58 -1.83
C VAL A 195 -12.19 -5.72 -3.27
N LEU A 196 -11.18 -6.54 -3.55
CA LEU A 196 -10.68 -6.76 -4.91
C LEU A 196 -11.73 -7.39 -5.83
N LEU A 197 -12.49 -8.36 -5.32
CA LEU A 197 -13.62 -8.93 -6.05
C LEU A 197 -14.71 -7.89 -6.33
N ALA A 198 -15.04 -7.06 -5.35
CA ALA A 198 -16.00 -5.98 -5.53
C ALA A 198 -15.49 -4.91 -6.52
N GLN A 199 -14.19 -4.61 -6.50
CA GLN A 199 -13.58 -3.71 -7.47
C GLN A 199 -13.63 -4.29 -8.89
N ARG A 200 -13.27 -5.57 -9.05
CA ARG A 200 -13.30 -6.28 -10.33
C ARG A 200 -14.68 -6.28 -10.98
N ASP A 201 -15.72 -6.46 -10.18
CA ASP A 201 -17.12 -6.53 -10.64
C ASP A 201 -17.71 -5.14 -10.97
N HIS A 202 -17.02 -4.05 -10.66
CA HIS A 202 -17.56 -2.71 -10.73
C HIS A 202 -16.81 -1.87 -11.76
N GLU A 203 -17.51 -1.50 -12.84
CA GLU A 203 -16.98 -0.82 -14.05
C GLU A 203 -16.18 0.47 -13.78
N ARG A 204 -16.39 1.09 -12.63
CA ARG A 204 -15.62 2.26 -12.19
C ARG A 204 -14.13 1.96 -12.01
N TRP A 205 -13.77 0.73 -11.64
CA TRP A 205 -12.40 0.36 -11.36
C TRP A 205 -11.71 -0.18 -12.60
N ARG A 206 -10.51 0.32 -12.87
CA ARG A 206 -9.73 -0.18 -14.00
C ARG A 206 -9.15 -1.56 -13.65
N PRO A 207 -9.08 -2.51 -14.59
CA PRO A 207 -8.48 -3.83 -14.34
C PRO A 207 -7.05 -3.76 -13.79
N VAL A 208 -6.27 -2.76 -14.24
CA VAL A 208 -4.90 -2.51 -13.76
C VAL A 208 -4.87 -2.17 -12.27
N THR A 209 -5.85 -1.43 -11.76
CA THR A 209 -5.94 -1.09 -10.33
C THR A 209 -6.15 -2.35 -9.49
N VAL A 210 -7.05 -3.24 -9.93
CA VAL A 210 -7.28 -4.54 -9.29
C VAL A 210 -6.03 -5.42 -9.35
N ALA A 211 -5.32 -5.43 -10.48
CA ALA A 211 -4.08 -6.19 -10.63
C ALA A 211 -2.99 -5.74 -9.64
N TYR A 212 -2.83 -4.43 -9.41
CA TYR A 212 -1.92 -3.92 -8.37
C TYR A 212 -2.32 -4.38 -6.97
N GLY A 213 -3.62 -4.39 -6.66
CA GLY A 213 -4.10 -4.88 -5.36
C GLY A 213 -3.92 -6.39 -5.16
N ILE A 214 -4.12 -7.19 -6.22
CA ILE A 214 -3.79 -8.63 -6.18
C ILE A 214 -2.29 -8.84 -5.99
N ALA A 215 -1.45 -8.08 -6.70
CA ALA A 215 0.00 -8.16 -6.54
C ALA A 215 0.41 -7.81 -5.10
N ALA A 216 -0.11 -6.69 -4.56
CA ALA A 216 0.13 -6.29 -3.17
C ALA A 216 -0.29 -7.37 -2.15
N LEU A 217 -1.41 -8.06 -2.41
CA LEU A 217 -1.90 -9.15 -1.57
C LEU A 217 -1.00 -10.39 -1.64
N VAL A 218 -0.50 -10.75 -2.83
CA VAL A 218 0.26 -11.99 -3.06
C VAL A 218 1.73 -11.86 -2.64
N THR A 219 2.34 -10.69 -2.83
CA THR A 219 3.78 -10.48 -2.60
C THR A 219 4.26 -10.87 -1.18
N PRO A 220 3.56 -10.55 -0.08
CA PRO A 220 3.97 -11.00 1.26
C PRO A 220 4.08 -12.53 1.40
N TYR A 221 3.15 -13.27 0.80
CA TYR A 221 3.18 -14.74 0.82
C TYR A 221 4.32 -15.31 -0.02
N VAL A 222 4.61 -14.67 -1.16
CA VAL A 222 5.80 -15.00 -1.96
C VAL A 222 7.08 -14.75 -1.16
N SER A 223 7.13 -13.65 -0.39
CA SER A 223 8.26 -13.35 0.51
C SER A 223 8.48 -14.44 1.55
N VAL A 224 7.41 -14.90 2.22
CA VAL A 224 7.48 -16.01 3.19
C VAL A 224 7.95 -17.30 2.53
N LEU A 225 7.46 -17.62 1.32
CA LEU A 225 7.88 -18.80 0.58
C LEU A 225 9.37 -18.73 0.19
N VAL A 226 9.83 -17.58 -0.29
CA VAL A 226 11.25 -17.35 -0.63
C VAL A 226 12.12 -17.49 0.62
N ALA A 227 11.73 -16.90 1.74
CA ALA A 227 12.41 -17.04 3.02
C ALA A 227 12.53 -18.53 3.43
N ALA A 228 11.42 -19.27 3.38
CA ALA A 228 11.39 -20.68 3.73
C ALA A 228 12.30 -21.53 2.83
N VAL A 229 12.28 -21.30 1.51
CA VAL A 229 13.13 -22.02 0.55
C VAL A 229 14.61 -21.74 0.82
N LEU A 230 14.98 -20.48 1.08
CA LEU A 230 16.37 -20.12 1.39
C LEU A 230 16.84 -20.77 2.69
N VAL A 231 16.02 -20.75 3.74
CA VAL A 231 16.34 -21.42 5.02
C VAL A 231 16.50 -22.94 4.82
N MET A 232 15.59 -23.57 4.08
CA MET A 232 15.67 -25.01 3.79
C MET A 232 16.88 -25.40 2.93
N SER A 233 17.39 -24.47 2.12
CA SER A 233 18.60 -24.69 1.31
C SER A 233 19.91 -24.61 2.10
N GLY A 234 19.85 -24.33 3.41
CA GLY A 234 21.03 -24.15 4.26
C GLY A 234 21.72 -22.79 4.06
N THR A 235 21.05 -21.85 3.40
CA THR A 235 21.54 -20.47 3.27
C THR A 235 21.55 -19.82 4.66
N PRO A 236 22.65 -19.19 5.10
CA PRO A 236 22.69 -18.50 6.40
C PRO A 236 21.59 -17.44 6.47
N VAL A 237 21.12 -17.11 7.68
CA VAL A 237 20.00 -16.17 7.87
C VAL A 237 20.34 -14.76 7.37
N GLU A 238 21.60 -14.33 7.48
CA GLU A 238 22.06 -12.99 7.06
C GLU A 238 21.76 -12.67 5.58
N PRO A 239 22.13 -13.49 4.58
CA PRO A 239 21.80 -13.25 3.17
C PRO A 239 20.30 -13.42 2.82
N VAL A 240 19.46 -13.87 3.74
CA VAL A 240 18.00 -13.97 3.53
C VAL A 240 17.30 -12.62 3.75
N SER A 241 17.87 -11.74 4.57
CA SER A 241 17.30 -10.44 4.93
C SER A 241 17.05 -9.55 3.70
N ALA A 242 18.02 -9.46 2.78
CA ALA A 242 17.95 -8.56 1.63
C ALA A 242 16.85 -8.94 0.60
N PRO A 243 16.76 -10.20 0.12
CA PRO A 243 15.67 -10.60 -0.78
C PRO A 243 14.28 -10.46 -0.13
N VAL A 244 14.16 -10.85 1.14
CA VAL A 244 12.88 -10.79 1.89
C VAL A 244 12.48 -9.32 2.13
N GLY A 245 13.43 -8.47 2.52
CA GLY A 245 13.24 -7.04 2.69
C GLY A 245 12.87 -6.35 1.37
N GLY A 246 13.53 -6.70 0.27
CA GLY A 246 13.18 -6.21 -1.08
C GLY A 246 11.75 -6.58 -1.50
N LEU A 247 11.31 -7.81 -1.20
CA LEU A 247 9.92 -8.22 -1.43
C LEU A 247 8.93 -7.52 -0.49
N GLY A 248 9.31 -7.26 0.76
CA GLY A 248 8.54 -6.44 1.69
C GLY A 248 8.34 -5.01 1.18
N ALA A 249 9.41 -4.37 0.71
CA ALA A 249 9.39 -3.06 0.09
C ALA A 249 8.51 -3.02 -1.16
N LEU A 250 8.61 -4.06 -2.01
CA LEU A 250 7.74 -4.22 -3.18
C LEU A 250 6.27 -4.33 -2.76
N ALA A 251 5.94 -5.14 -1.76
CA ALA A 251 4.57 -5.27 -1.26
C ALA A 251 4.02 -3.93 -0.75
N GLY A 252 4.81 -3.19 0.02
CA GLY A 252 4.46 -1.85 0.51
C GLY A 252 4.21 -0.86 -0.63
N ALA A 253 5.11 -0.80 -1.62
CA ALA A 253 4.95 0.06 -2.79
C ALA A 253 3.70 -0.31 -3.61
N LEU A 254 3.45 -1.60 -3.84
CA LEU A 254 2.27 -2.08 -4.56
C LEU A 254 0.97 -1.72 -3.82
N GLN A 255 0.96 -1.84 -2.50
CA GLN A 255 -0.16 -1.42 -1.66
C GLN A 255 -0.45 0.08 -1.82
N VAL A 256 0.58 0.92 -1.75
CA VAL A 256 0.46 2.38 -1.96
C VAL A 256 -0.08 2.69 -3.37
N ILE A 257 0.44 2.01 -4.39
CA ILE A 257 -0.02 2.17 -5.78
C ILE A 257 -1.49 1.78 -5.88
N TRP A 258 -1.90 0.65 -5.30
CA TRP A 258 -3.28 0.20 -5.29
C TRP A 258 -4.21 1.22 -4.63
N LEU A 259 -3.84 1.75 -3.46
CA LEU A 259 -4.61 2.77 -2.75
C LEU A 259 -4.74 4.07 -3.55
N ALA A 260 -3.62 4.60 -4.06
CA ALA A 260 -3.60 5.84 -4.84
C ALA A 260 -4.39 5.71 -6.14
N ARG A 261 -4.21 4.60 -6.88
CA ARG A 261 -4.99 4.32 -8.09
C ARG A 261 -6.46 4.10 -7.78
N SER A 262 -6.77 3.51 -6.63
CA SER A 262 -8.15 3.42 -6.19
C SER A 262 -8.72 4.83 -5.93
N GLY A 263 -7.96 5.73 -5.35
CA GLY A 263 -8.36 7.14 -5.24
C GLY A 263 -8.62 7.79 -6.61
N HIS A 264 -7.77 7.49 -7.60
CA HIS A 264 -7.90 8.04 -8.95
C HIS A 264 -9.12 7.51 -9.71
N ASP A 265 -9.37 6.21 -9.65
CA ASP A 265 -10.52 5.59 -10.31
C ASP A 265 -11.85 6.08 -9.70
N LEU A 266 -11.88 6.40 -8.40
CA LEU A 266 -13.05 7.05 -7.77
C LEU A 266 -13.29 8.48 -8.26
N ALA A 267 -12.23 9.19 -8.64
CA ALA A 267 -12.34 10.56 -9.15
C ALA A 267 -12.86 10.64 -10.59
N ALA A 268 -12.78 9.53 -11.34
CA ALA A 268 -13.32 9.47 -12.69
C ALA A 268 -14.85 9.65 -12.66
N PRO A 269 -15.44 10.37 -13.64
CA PRO A 269 -16.89 10.47 -13.77
C PRO A 269 -17.53 9.08 -13.78
N ALA A 270 -18.66 8.92 -13.10
CA ALA A 270 -19.43 7.70 -13.24
C ALA A 270 -19.86 7.59 -14.71
N SER A 271 -19.54 6.47 -15.37
CA SER A 271 -20.04 6.18 -16.71
C SER A 271 -21.55 6.32 -16.68
N ARG A 272 -22.09 7.39 -17.30
CA ARG A 272 -23.53 7.57 -17.40
C ARG A 272 -24.06 6.39 -18.24
N PRO A 273 -25.17 5.75 -17.83
CA PRO A 273 -25.84 4.80 -18.69
C PRO A 273 -26.10 5.50 -20.04
N VAL A 274 -25.60 4.92 -21.12
CA VAL A 274 -25.96 5.40 -22.46
C VAL A 274 -27.47 5.24 -22.57
N PRO A 275 -28.24 6.30 -22.87
CA PRO A 275 -29.67 6.17 -23.09
C PRO A 275 -29.88 5.12 -24.17
N VAL A 276 -30.60 4.05 -23.85
CA VAL A 276 -31.05 3.11 -24.87
C VAL A 276 -32.13 3.84 -25.65
N THR A 277 -31.76 4.43 -26.78
CA THR A 277 -32.74 4.96 -27.74
C THR A 277 -33.50 3.77 -28.29
N GLY A 278 -34.73 3.59 -27.81
CA GLY A 278 -35.72 2.70 -28.41
C GLY A 278 -36.36 3.33 -29.64
#